data_AF-A0A8E2DRV0-F1
#
_entry.id   AF-A0A8E2DRV0-F1
#
_cell.length_a   1.000
_cell.length_b   1.000
_cell.length_c   1.000
_cell.angle_alpha   90.00
_cell.angle_beta   90.00
_cell.angle_gamma   90.00
#
_symmetry.space_group_name_H-M   'P 1'
#
loop_
_entity.id
_entity.type
_entity.pdbx_description
1 polymer ?
#
loop_
_entity_poly.entity_id
_entity_poly.type
_entity_poly.pdbx_seq_one_letter_code
_entity_poly.pdbx_strand_id
1 'polypeptide(L)'
;MSRDVIGLYRAGRRQSRLLPTEYLRQFFRLKLADDARAILSTTDEVSRARRMKRFQKELRKLNQANAGRARSFDHILNLAYGRKGKLRYELIEPLLSDPGAPPPGRIIPAEEKSRPPVYSPELQALVATSLSRPAKGLRPQNLNQPPTLPERADPTSEDARLLGPFSKRREVNIRWRYFASAWRKVLPPLQTTIVDKATGAVEVDKNHLAQSGVRSVGLQGTGVFEEAEQLARPPHQRLRPVSEDPQEPVADLKSTSGSLADTRPHPPQPVPRFLRRRFQLLLGRMPVLSYLKNPNSTPTKKSGKYEVTLSPHSNHPSERFPETFPEVDSASLAWIRQAEIHNEREKGAAKKQRQR
;
A
#
# COMPACT_ATOMS: atom_id res chain seq x y z
N MET A 1 16.76 -11.92 33.00
CA MET A 1 15.63 -11.69 32.06
C MET A 1 15.76 -10.45 31.18
N SER A 2 16.28 -9.30 31.65
CA SER A 2 16.51 -8.12 30.78
C SER A 2 17.49 -8.38 29.62
N ARG A 3 18.52 -9.20 29.85
CA ARG A 3 19.53 -9.56 28.83
C ARG A 3 18.93 -10.21 27.58
N ASP A 4 17.89 -11.05 27.72
CA ASP A 4 17.27 -11.76 26.60
C ASP A 4 16.51 -10.81 25.68
N VAL A 5 15.80 -9.83 26.26
CA VAL A 5 15.10 -8.78 25.50
C VAL A 5 16.10 -7.94 24.71
N ILE A 6 17.20 -7.54 25.36
CA ILE A 6 18.27 -6.75 24.72
C ILE A 6 18.92 -7.55 23.58
N GLY A 7 19.16 -8.84 23.78
CA GLY A 7 19.68 -9.74 22.74
C GLY A 7 18.77 -9.81 21.52
N LEU A 8 17.46 -10.01 21.74
CA LEU A 8 16.46 -10.04 20.66
C LEU A 8 16.32 -8.70 19.95
N TYR A 9 16.34 -7.59 20.68
CA TYR A 9 16.32 -6.25 20.09
C TYR A 9 17.55 -6.00 19.20
N ARG A 10 18.76 -6.35 19.68
CA ARG A 10 19.99 -6.23 18.90
C ARG A 10 19.95 -7.10 17.64
N ALA A 11 19.48 -8.35 17.77
CA ALA A 11 19.29 -9.24 16.62
C ALA A 11 18.30 -8.64 15.60
N GLY A 12 17.16 -8.13 16.05
CA GLY A 12 16.18 -7.45 15.21
C GLY A 12 16.76 -6.23 14.50
N ARG A 13 17.52 -5.39 15.20
CA ARG A 13 18.18 -4.20 14.62
C ARG A 13 19.23 -4.56 13.58
N ARG A 14 19.98 -5.65 13.77
CA ARG A 14 20.92 -6.14 12.75
C ARG A 14 20.18 -6.58 11.49
N GLN A 15 19.07 -7.28 11.68
CA GLN A 15 18.28 -7.81 10.58
C GLN A 15 17.50 -6.71 9.85
N SER A 16 17.02 -5.67 10.54
CA SER A 16 16.33 -4.55 9.91
C SER A 16 17.25 -3.75 8.99
N ARG A 17 18.56 -3.69 9.26
CA ARG A 17 19.57 -3.04 8.39
C ARG A 17 19.71 -3.69 7.01
N LEU A 18 19.34 -4.97 6.88
CA LEU A 18 19.40 -5.69 5.61
C LEU A 18 18.21 -5.40 4.69
N LEU A 19 17.21 -4.65 5.16
CA LEU A 19 16.05 -4.26 4.35
C LEU A 19 16.47 -3.28 3.24
N PRO A 20 15.79 -3.32 2.09
CA PRO A 20 16.23 -2.63 0.88
C PRO A 20 16.02 -1.11 0.95
N THR A 21 14.91 -0.63 1.52
CA THR A 21 14.59 0.80 1.62
C THR A 21 14.97 1.38 2.96
N GLU A 22 15.28 2.67 2.96
CA GLU A 22 15.57 3.40 4.20
C GLU A 22 14.30 3.51 5.08
N TYR A 23 13.14 3.71 4.44
CA TYR A 23 11.85 3.69 5.13
C TYR A 23 11.62 2.39 5.91
N LEU A 24 11.85 1.22 5.29
CA LEU A 24 11.67 -0.07 5.97
C LEU A 24 12.61 -0.22 7.16
N ARG A 25 13.87 0.23 7.03
CA ARG A 25 14.85 0.18 8.12
C ARG A 25 14.39 1.03 9.30
N GLN A 26 13.95 2.27 9.04
CA GLN A 26 13.47 3.19 10.06
C GLN A 26 12.19 2.69 10.74
N PHE A 27 11.22 2.25 9.95
CA PHE A 27 9.96 1.68 10.43
C PHE A 27 10.21 0.51 11.40
N PHE A 28 11.02 -0.48 10.98
CA PHE A 28 11.29 -1.64 11.84
C PHE A 28 12.18 -1.28 13.04
N ARG A 29 13.08 -0.29 12.93
CA ARG A 29 13.84 0.21 14.07
C ARG A 29 12.92 0.76 15.17
N LEU A 30 11.95 1.59 14.80
CA LEU A 30 10.97 2.16 15.72
C LEU A 30 10.08 1.05 16.31
N LYS A 31 9.51 0.21 15.45
CA LYS A 31 8.65 -0.90 15.87
C LYS A 31 9.35 -1.85 16.84
N LEU A 32 10.58 -2.28 16.55
CA LEU A 32 11.33 -3.18 17.42
C LEU A 32 11.68 -2.52 18.76
N ALA A 33 11.90 -1.20 18.77
CA ALA A 33 12.11 -0.46 20.01
C ALA A 33 10.83 -0.42 20.85
N ASP A 34 9.68 -0.15 20.23
CA ASP A 34 8.38 -0.15 20.92
C ASP A 34 8.01 -1.53 21.46
N ASP A 35 8.20 -2.59 20.66
CA ASP A 35 7.95 -3.97 21.09
C ASP A 35 8.88 -4.36 22.26
N ALA A 36 10.15 -3.92 22.25
CA ALA A 36 11.09 -4.16 23.36
C ALA A 36 10.69 -3.39 24.62
N ARG A 37 10.36 -2.09 24.51
CA ARG A 37 9.86 -1.28 25.64
C ARG A 37 8.59 -1.87 26.23
N ALA A 38 7.66 -2.31 25.38
CA ALA A 38 6.42 -2.97 25.78
C ALA A 38 6.66 -4.29 26.52
N ILE A 39 7.72 -5.05 26.20
CA ILE A 39 8.08 -6.26 26.97
C ILE A 39 8.67 -5.87 28.33
N LEU A 40 9.56 -4.87 28.37
CA LEU A 40 10.22 -4.42 29.59
C LEU A 40 9.25 -3.77 30.59
N SER A 41 8.22 -3.08 30.10
CA SER A 41 7.21 -2.44 30.96
C SER A 41 6.12 -3.39 31.47
N THR A 42 6.07 -4.64 31.00
CA THR A 42 5.05 -5.60 31.43
C THR A 42 5.50 -6.33 32.70
N THR A 43 4.80 -6.10 33.80
CA THR A 43 5.06 -6.77 35.09
C THR A 43 4.64 -8.24 35.08
N ASP A 44 3.47 -8.55 34.50
CA ASP A 44 2.94 -9.92 34.44
C ASP A 44 3.82 -10.84 33.57
N GLU A 45 4.31 -11.92 34.16
CA GLU A 45 5.22 -12.86 33.50
C GLU A 45 4.57 -13.59 32.33
N VAL A 46 3.29 -13.94 32.42
CA VAL A 46 2.57 -14.66 31.36
C VAL A 46 2.40 -13.76 30.15
N SER A 47 1.95 -12.53 30.36
CA SER A 47 1.84 -11.52 29.31
C SER A 47 3.20 -11.16 28.71
N ARG A 48 4.24 -11.03 29.54
CA ARG A 48 5.62 -10.80 29.10
C ARG A 48 6.14 -11.92 28.22
N ALA A 49 5.93 -13.18 28.61
CA ALA A 49 6.32 -14.35 27.81
C ALA A 49 5.56 -14.42 26.47
N ARG A 50 4.26 -14.08 26.44
CA ARG A 50 3.47 -14.00 25.19
C ARG A 50 4.00 -12.90 24.25
N ARG A 51 4.35 -11.73 24.78
CA ARG A 51 4.96 -10.63 24.01
C ARG A 51 6.34 -11.02 23.48
N MET A 52 7.16 -11.67 24.30
CA MET A 52 8.46 -12.21 23.90
C MET A 52 8.33 -13.22 22.74
N LYS A 53 7.41 -14.18 22.84
CA LYS A 53 7.11 -15.14 21.75
C LYS A 53 6.66 -14.42 20.48
N ARG A 54 5.86 -13.35 20.59
CA ARG A 54 5.45 -12.53 19.44
C ARG A 54 6.65 -11.83 18.80
N PHE A 55 7.53 -11.22 19.59
CA PHE A 55 8.76 -10.58 19.11
C PHE A 55 9.64 -11.58 18.36
N GLN A 56 9.87 -12.77 18.93
CA GLN A 56 10.65 -13.83 18.28
C GLN A 56 10.03 -14.27 16.94
N LYS A 57 8.70 -14.37 16.86
CA LYS A 57 8.00 -14.68 15.60
C LYS A 57 8.24 -13.59 14.55
N GLU A 58 8.18 -12.31 14.93
CA GLU A 58 8.48 -11.21 14.01
C GLU A 58 9.94 -11.24 13.55
N LEU A 59 10.89 -11.50 14.46
CA LEU A 59 12.30 -11.67 14.12
C LEU A 59 12.52 -12.81 13.11
N ARG A 60 11.85 -13.96 13.30
CA ARG A 60 11.92 -15.09 12.34
C ARG A 60 11.39 -14.70 10.97
N LYS A 61 10.28 -13.95 10.89
CA LYS A 61 9.76 -13.44 9.61
C LYS A 61 10.73 -12.47 8.95
N LEU A 62 11.38 -11.62 9.74
CA LEU A 62 12.38 -10.66 9.26
C LEU A 62 13.59 -11.39 8.66
N ASN A 63 14.11 -12.40 9.36
CA ASN A 63 15.18 -13.26 8.84
C ASN A 63 14.77 -13.97 7.55
N GLN A 64 13.56 -14.56 7.50
CA GLN A 64 13.06 -15.24 6.31
C GLN A 64 12.89 -14.30 5.12
N ALA A 65 12.44 -13.07 5.36
CA ALA A 65 12.29 -12.07 4.31
C ALA A 65 13.63 -11.63 3.75
N ASN A 66 14.64 -11.42 4.62
CA ASN A 66 16.02 -11.15 4.22
C ASN A 66 16.62 -12.33 3.43
N ALA A 67 16.22 -13.56 3.74
CA ALA A 67 16.56 -14.76 2.98
C ALA A 67 15.76 -14.92 1.66
N GLY A 68 14.99 -13.92 1.23
CA GLY A 68 14.27 -13.93 -0.05
C GLY A 68 12.93 -14.68 -0.05
N ARG A 69 12.37 -15.05 1.12
CA ARG A 69 11.06 -15.72 1.19
C ARG A 69 9.94 -14.71 0.89
N ALA A 70 9.32 -14.85 -0.28
CA ALA A 70 8.27 -13.96 -0.80
C ALA A 70 7.14 -13.64 0.20
N ARG A 71 6.53 -14.66 0.83
CA ARG A 71 5.40 -14.46 1.77
C ARG A 71 5.81 -13.68 3.02
N SER A 72 7.00 -13.92 3.54
CA SER A 72 7.53 -13.21 4.71
C SER A 72 7.89 -11.77 4.35
N PHE A 73 8.45 -11.54 3.16
CA PHE A 73 8.70 -10.19 2.63
C PHE A 73 7.42 -9.41 2.39
N ASP A 74 6.39 -10.03 1.79
CA ASP A 74 5.07 -9.42 1.63
C ASP A 74 4.44 -9.06 2.98
N HIS A 75 4.67 -9.87 4.03
CA HIS A 75 4.21 -9.53 5.38
C HIS A 75 4.87 -8.26 5.92
N ILE A 76 6.19 -8.12 5.74
CA ILE A 76 6.97 -6.94 6.14
C ILE A 76 6.47 -5.70 5.42
N LEU A 77 6.31 -5.78 4.09
CA LEU A 77 5.75 -4.69 3.30
C LEU A 77 4.33 -4.32 3.76
N ASN A 78 3.47 -5.32 3.95
CA ASN A 78 2.11 -5.07 4.43
C ASN A 78 2.07 -4.40 5.80
N LEU A 79 3.01 -4.72 6.69
CA LEU A 79 3.08 -4.14 8.03
C LEU A 79 3.60 -2.69 7.95
N ALA A 80 4.71 -2.47 7.24
CA ALA A 80 5.35 -1.16 7.14
C ALA A 80 4.56 -0.14 6.31
N TYR A 81 3.85 -0.57 5.26
CA TYR A 81 3.03 0.32 4.42
C TYR A 81 1.56 0.36 4.87
N GLY A 82 1.29 -0.05 6.12
CA GLY A 82 -0.04 0.10 6.74
C GLY A 82 -1.16 -0.70 6.06
N ARG A 83 -0.85 -1.82 5.41
CA ARG A 83 -1.88 -2.77 4.92
C ARG A 83 -2.41 -3.65 6.06
N LYS A 84 -1.62 -3.81 7.13
CA LYS A 84 -1.94 -4.62 8.32
C LYS A 84 -1.46 -3.91 9.59
N GLY A 85 -1.99 -4.34 10.74
CA GLY A 85 -1.54 -3.88 12.05
C GLY A 85 -2.07 -2.51 12.45
N LYS A 86 -1.35 -1.85 13.37
CA LYS A 86 -1.73 -0.57 13.97
C LYS A 86 -1.72 0.58 12.96
N LEU A 87 -0.65 0.68 12.17
CA LEU A 87 -0.49 1.73 11.15
C LEU A 87 -1.67 1.74 10.17
N ARG A 88 -2.22 0.58 9.82
CA ARG A 88 -3.43 0.50 8.99
C ARG A 88 -4.60 1.30 9.58
N TYR A 89 -4.81 1.18 10.89
CA TYR A 89 -5.89 1.90 11.58
C TYR A 89 -5.58 3.40 11.61
N GLU A 90 -4.35 3.78 11.95
CA GLU A 90 -3.93 5.19 11.98
C GLU A 90 -4.09 5.89 10.63
N LEU A 91 -3.89 5.16 9.51
CA LEU A 91 -4.11 5.70 8.16
C LEU A 91 -5.59 5.85 7.80
N ILE A 92 -6.47 4.95 8.26
CA ILE A 92 -7.90 4.94 7.88
C ILE A 92 -8.77 5.75 8.84
N GLU A 93 -8.37 5.85 10.11
CA GLU A 93 -9.12 6.51 11.17
C GLU A 93 -9.53 7.95 10.82
N PRO A 94 -8.64 8.81 10.25
CA PRO A 94 -9.03 10.13 9.80
C PRO A 94 -10.15 10.11 8.76
N LEU A 95 -10.26 9.06 7.94
CA LEU A 95 -11.29 8.92 6.90
C LEU A 95 -12.62 8.37 7.44
N LEU A 96 -12.67 7.89 8.68
CA LEU A 96 -13.91 7.38 9.27
C LEU A 96 -14.86 8.50 9.74
N SER A 97 -14.39 9.74 9.78
CA SER A 97 -15.17 10.90 10.22
C SER A 97 -14.97 12.09 9.26
N ASP A 98 -16.08 12.71 8.87
CA ASP A 98 -16.08 13.96 8.13
C ASP A 98 -16.20 15.15 9.12
N PRO A 99 -15.17 16.01 9.25
CA PRO A 99 -15.20 17.13 10.19
C PRO A 99 -16.09 18.27 9.70
N GLY A 100 -16.38 18.33 8.39
CA GLY A 100 -17.16 19.40 7.78
C GLY A 100 -18.65 19.08 7.68
N ALA A 101 -19.02 17.82 7.78
CA ALA A 101 -20.42 17.40 7.70
C ALA A 101 -21.09 17.49 9.08
N PRO A 102 -22.33 18.02 9.17
CA PRO A 102 -23.11 17.94 10.39
C PRO A 102 -23.39 16.47 10.75
N PRO A 103 -23.40 16.11 12.04
CA PRO A 103 -23.68 14.74 12.45
C PRO A 103 -25.10 14.35 12.03
N PRO A 104 -25.30 13.12 11.52
CA PRO A 104 -26.59 12.68 11.01
C PRO A 104 -27.62 12.59 12.14
N GLY A 105 -28.89 12.65 11.76
CA GLY A 105 -30.01 12.51 12.70
C GLY A 105 -29.92 11.22 13.53
N ARG A 106 -30.34 11.29 14.79
CA ARG A 106 -30.41 10.13 15.68
C ARG A 106 -31.56 9.22 15.22
N ILE A 107 -31.31 7.91 15.09
CA ILE A 107 -32.37 6.94 14.77
C ILE A 107 -33.31 6.78 15.99
N ILE A 108 -32.74 6.76 17.19
CA ILE A 108 -33.45 6.74 18.47
C ILE A 108 -33.29 8.12 19.11
N PRO A 109 -34.35 8.95 19.22
CA PRO A 109 -34.24 10.34 19.66
C PRO A 109 -33.52 10.52 21.01
N ALA A 110 -33.78 9.62 21.96
CA ALA A 110 -33.22 9.65 23.31
C ALA A 110 -31.75 9.19 23.40
N GLU A 111 -31.19 8.55 22.37
CA GLU A 111 -29.87 7.91 22.44
C GLU A 111 -28.91 8.49 21.40
N GLU A 112 -27.88 9.22 21.84
CA GLU A 112 -26.92 9.85 20.92
C GLU A 112 -26.07 8.85 20.13
N LYS A 113 -25.79 7.69 20.72
CA LYS A 113 -25.03 6.60 20.09
C LYS A 113 -25.81 5.92 18.95
N SER A 114 -27.10 6.23 18.81
CA SER A 114 -27.95 5.72 17.73
C SER A 114 -27.77 6.44 16.39
N ARG A 115 -26.85 7.41 16.30
CA ARG A 115 -26.51 8.06 15.04
C ARG A 115 -25.94 7.04 14.06
N PRO A 116 -26.37 7.05 12.79
CA PRO A 116 -25.79 6.18 11.78
C PRO A 116 -24.34 6.61 11.49
N PRO A 117 -23.49 5.68 11.03
CA PRO A 117 -22.14 6.03 10.61
C PRO A 117 -22.16 6.89 9.34
N VAL A 118 -21.29 7.91 9.29
CA VAL A 118 -21.12 8.77 8.12
C VAL A 118 -19.94 8.27 7.31
N TYR A 119 -20.10 8.17 6.00
CA TYR A 119 -18.98 7.92 5.10
C TYR A 119 -18.42 9.27 4.64
N SER A 120 -17.17 9.57 4.98
CA SER A 120 -16.47 10.73 4.40
C SER A 120 -16.40 10.58 2.87
N PRO A 121 -16.37 11.66 2.08
CA PRO A 121 -16.34 11.58 0.63
C PRO A 121 -15.13 10.78 0.10
N GLU A 122 -13.99 10.84 0.81
CA GLU A 122 -12.81 10.01 0.54
C GLU A 122 -13.12 8.52 0.78
N LEU A 123 -13.72 8.19 1.92
CA LEU A 123 -14.08 6.82 2.26
C LEU A 123 -15.15 6.27 1.33
N GLN A 124 -16.11 7.09 0.89
CA GLN A 124 -17.12 6.69 -0.10
C GLN A 124 -16.46 6.26 -1.42
N ALA A 125 -15.53 7.07 -1.94
CA ALA A 125 -14.79 6.75 -3.16
C ALA A 125 -13.97 5.46 -3.01
N LEU A 126 -13.29 5.29 -1.87
CA LEU A 126 -12.56 4.05 -1.57
C LEU A 126 -13.52 2.85 -1.52
N VAL A 127 -14.59 2.93 -0.74
CA VAL A 127 -15.50 1.80 -0.53
C VAL A 127 -16.24 1.39 -1.81
N ALA A 128 -16.58 2.36 -2.67
CA ALA A 128 -17.26 2.15 -3.93
C ALA A 128 -16.39 1.49 -5.00
N THR A 129 -15.08 1.74 -5.00
CA THR A 129 -14.16 1.26 -6.04
C THR A 129 -13.55 -0.10 -5.69
N SER A 130 -13.40 -0.99 -6.68
CA SER A 130 -12.76 -2.30 -6.52
C SER A 130 -11.25 -2.22 -6.31
N LEU A 131 -10.58 -1.16 -6.78
CA LEU A 131 -9.12 -1.00 -6.67
C LEU A 131 -8.63 -0.85 -5.22
N SER A 132 -9.46 -0.32 -4.33
CA SER A 132 -9.09 -0.14 -2.92
C SER A 132 -9.46 -1.34 -2.04
N ARG A 133 -10.08 -2.38 -2.60
CA ARG A 133 -10.66 -3.49 -1.83
C ARG A 133 -10.33 -4.83 -2.48
N PRO A 134 -10.04 -5.87 -1.68
CA PRO A 134 -9.92 -7.22 -2.23
C PRO A 134 -11.29 -7.79 -2.69
N ALA A 135 -12.40 -7.15 -2.30
CA ALA A 135 -13.76 -7.55 -2.66
C ALA A 135 -14.39 -6.53 -3.61
N LYS A 136 -15.49 -6.91 -4.26
CA LYS A 136 -16.25 -6.02 -5.15
C LYS A 136 -16.63 -4.71 -4.45
N GLY A 137 -16.47 -3.61 -5.19
CA GLY A 137 -16.90 -2.27 -4.79
C GLY A 137 -18.36 -2.24 -4.32
N LEU A 138 -18.67 -1.42 -3.31
CA LEU A 138 -20.06 -1.26 -2.86
C LEU A 138 -20.83 -0.40 -3.87
N ARG A 139 -22.11 -0.74 -4.08
CA ARG A 139 -23.02 0.15 -4.80
C ARG A 139 -23.28 1.38 -3.95
N PRO A 140 -23.42 2.58 -4.55
CA PRO A 140 -23.75 3.80 -3.80
C PRO A 140 -25.03 3.67 -2.95
N GLN A 141 -26.05 2.97 -3.46
CA GLN A 141 -27.29 2.65 -2.74
C GLN A 141 -27.02 1.91 -1.42
N ASN A 142 -26.06 0.98 -1.43
CA ASN A 142 -25.72 0.15 -0.27
C ASN A 142 -25.00 0.94 0.84
N LEU A 143 -24.52 2.15 0.56
CA LEU A 143 -23.91 3.02 1.58
C LEU A 143 -24.98 3.54 2.55
N ASN A 144 -26.15 3.89 2.02
CA ASN A 144 -27.27 4.42 2.80
C ASN A 144 -28.15 3.29 3.36
N GLN A 145 -28.48 2.32 2.51
CA GLN A 145 -29.33 1.19 2.86
C GLN A 145 -28.56 -0.12 2.68
N PRO A 146 -27.98 -0.67 3.75
CA PRO A 146 -27.17 -1.88 3.62
C PRO A 146 -28.05 -3.06 3.21
N PRO A 147 -27.58 -3.96 2.33
CA PRO A 147 -28.37 -5.09 1.83
C PRO A 147 -28.74 -6.11 2.91
N THR A 148 -28.11 -6.02 4.09
CA THR A 148 -28.43 -6.85 5.26
C THR A 148 -29.60 -6.29 6.08
N LEU A 149 -30.08 -5.09 5.76
CA LEU A 149 -31.24 -4.48 6.39
C LEU A 149 -32.51 -4.99 5.67
N PRO A 150 -33.51 -5.52 6.40
CA PRO A 150 -34.75 -5.99 5.79
C PRO A 150 -35.58 -4.81 5.27
N GLU A 151 -36.40 -5.05 4.26
CA GLU A 151 -37.33 -4.06 3.68
C GLU A 151 -38.29 -3.50 4.73
N ARG A 152 -38.66 -4.31 5.73
CA ARG A 152 -39.40 -3.91 6.94
C ARG A 152 -38.83 -2.68 7.66
N ALA A 153 -37.55 -2.37 7.50
CA ALA A 153 -36.96 -1.16 8.09
C ALA A 153 -37.55 0.13 7.48
N ASP A 154 -38.03 0.07 6.24
CA ASP A 154 -38.70 1.18 5.58
C ASP A 154 -40.18 1.19 6.00
N PRO A 155 -40.67 2.27 6.64
CA PRO A 155 -42.04 2.30 7.17
C PRO A 155 -43.11 2.29 6.08
N THR A 156 -42.74 2.57 4.83
CA THR A 156 -43.62 2.55 3.66
C THR A 156 -43.73 1.18 3.01
N SER A 157 -42.86 0.23 3.36
CA SER A 157 -42.86 -1.13 2.79
C SER A 157 -44.09 -1.93 3.19
N GLU A 158 -44.51 -2.87 2.34
CA GLU A 158 -45.61 -3.78 2.64
C GLU A 158 -45.29 -4.66 3.87
N ASP A 159 -44.05 -5.11 3.99
CA ASP A 159 -43.55 -5.86 5.14
C ASP A 159 -43.72 -5.11 6.48
N ALA A 160 -43.46 -3.80 6.50
CA ALA A 160 -43.66 -2.99 7.69
C ALA A 160 -45.15 -2.83 8.03
N ARG A 161 -46.03 -2.82 7.03
CA ARG A 161 -47.49 -2.77 7.22
C ARG A 161 -48.02 -4.11 7.73
N LEU A 162 -47.54 -5.23 7.19
CA LEU A 162 -48.00 -6.58 7.52
C LEU A 162 -47.47 -7.07 8.87
N LEU A 163 -46.18 -6.84 9.16
CA LEU A 163 -45.50 -7.38 10.34
C LEU A 163 -45.28 -6.35 11.45
N GLY A 164 -45.61 -5.07 11.20
CA GLY A 164 -45.36 -3.94 12.07
C GLY A 164 -43.97 -3.31 11.90
N PRO A 165 -43.66 -2.21 12.61
CA PRO A 165 -42.39 -1.49 12.45
C PRO A 165 -41.17 -2.32 12.86
N PHE A 166 -40.02 -2.04 12.24
CA PHE A 166 -38.75 -2.67 12.61
C PHE A 166 -38.15 -2.05 13.88
N SER A 167 -37.42 -2.85 14.67
CA SER A 167 -36.76 -2.35 15.88
C SER A 167 -35.61 -1.40 15.52
N LYS A 168 -35.73 -0.13 15.94
CA LYS A 168 -34.71 0.92 15.75
C LYS A 168 -33.33 0.53 16.29
N ARG A 169 -33.26 -0.15 17.45
CA ARG A 169 -32.00 -0.66 18.01
C ARG A 169 -31.33 -1.69 17.08
N ARG A 170 -32.13 -2.57 16.48
CA ARG A 170 -31.64 -3.58 15.54
C ARG A 170 -31.16 -2.91 14.25
N GLU A 171 -31.85 -1.90 13.75
CA GLU A 171 -31.43 -1.09 12.60
C GLU A 171 -30.07 -0.45 12.82
N VAL A 172 -29.88 0.26 13.95
CA VAL A 172 -28.59 0.87 14.35
C VAL A 172 -27.48 -0.17 14.34
N ASN A 173 -27.70 -1.31 14.98
CA ASN A 173 -26.71 -2.40 15.06
C ASN A 173 -26.35 -2.96 13.68
N ILE A 174 -27.33 -3.17 12.79
CA ILE A 174 -27.10 -3.67 11.44
C ILE A 174 -26.26 -2.66 10.65
N ARG A 175 -26.63 -1.37 10.68
CA ARG A 175 -25.89 -0.30 9.97
C ARG A 175 -24.45 -0.20 10.46
N TRP A 176 -24.21 -0.19 11.77
CA TRP A 176 -22.85 -0.14 12.34
C TRP A 176 -22.02 -1.38 12.02
N ARG A 177 -22.61 -2.58 12.10
CA ARG A 177 -21.92 -3.83 11.70
C ARG A 177 -21.55 -3.81 10.23
N TYR A 178 -22.47 -3.36 9.37
CA TYR A 178 -22.23 -3.24 7.94
C TYR A 178 -21.10 -2.25 7.65
N PHE A 179 -21.18 -1.03 8.18
CA PHE A 179 -20.13 -0.01 8.08
C PHE A 179 -18.77 -0.54 8.56
N ALA A 180 -18.72 -1.14 9.75
CA ALA A 180 -17.51 -1.73 10.29
C ALA A 180 -16.93 -2.81 9.38
N SER A 181 -17.78 -3.67 8.83
CA SER A 181 -17.35 -4.70 7.88
C SER A 181 -16.87 -4.12 6.55
N ALA A 182 -17.45 -3.00 6.11
CA ALA A 182 -17.13 -2.34 4.85
C ALA A 182 -15.76 -1.65 4.93
N TRP A 183 -15.54 -0.75 5.90
CA TRP A 183 -14.28 -0.03 6.02
C TRP A 183 -13.12 -0.95 6.42
N ARG A 184 -13.37 -2.01 7.20
CA ARG A 184 -12.35 -3.03 7.50
C ARG A 184 -11.88 -3.82 6.29
N LYS A 185 -12.52 -3.71 5.12
CA LYS A 185 -12.05 -4.30 3.86
C LYS A 185 -11.28 -3.29 2.99
N VAL A 186 -11.33 -2.00 3.31
CA VAL A 186 -10.64 -0.95 2.57
C VAL A 186 -9.14 -1.00 2.84
N LEU A 187 -8.36 -0.84 1.78
CA LEU A 187 -6.94 -0.62 1.79
C LEU A 187 -6.71 0.90 1.92
N PRO A 188 -6.02 1.39 2.97
CA PRO A 188 -5.89 2.82 3.18
C PRO A 188 -5.02 3.46 2.09
N PRO A 189 -5.35 4.64 1.55
CA PRO A 189 -4.45 5.32 0.63
C PRO A 189 -3.21 5.83 1.39
N LEU A 190 -2.05 5.84 0.74
CA LEU A 190 -0.85 6.51 1.28
C LEU A 190 -0.68 7.92 0.76
N GLN A 191 -1.26 8.20 -0.40
CA GLN A 191 -1.14 9.46 -1.10
C GLN A 191 -2.49 9.96 -1.59
N THR A 192 -2.66 11.27 -1.53
CA THR A 192 -3.76 12.00 -2.13
C THR A 192 -3.17 12.96 -3.17
N THR A 193 -3.75 12.99 -4.36
CA THR A 193 -3.34 13.87 -5.46
C THR A 193 -4.50 14.74 -5.86
N ILE A 194 -4.21 15.94 -6.36
CA ILE A 194 -5.21 16.80 -7.00
C ILE A 194 -5.00 16.68 -8.50
N VAL A 195 -6.07 16.41 -9.23
CA VAL A 195 -6.05 16.44 -10.68
C VAL A 195 -6.95 17.58 -11.12
N ASP A 196 -6.36 18.58 -11.75
CA ASP A 196 -7.13 19.64 -12.39
C ASP A 196 -7.65 19.10 -13.74
N LYS A 197 -8.97 19.04 -13.89
CA LYS A 197 -9.59 18.57 -15.13
C LYS A 197 -9.31 19.48 -16.33
N ALA A 198 -9.02 20.75 -16.11
CA ALA A 198 -8.77 21.70 -17.20
C ALA A 198 -7.37 21.54 -17.79
N THR A 199 -6.36 21.40 -16.93
CA THR A 199 -4.94 21.36 -17.34
C THR A 199 -4.36 19.95 -17.38
N GLY A 200 -5.00 18.99 -16.69
CA GLY A 200 -4.44 17.66 -16.45
C GLY A 200 -3.27 17.65 -15.47
N ALA A 201 -2.95 18.79 -14.84
CA ALA A 201 -1.87 18.89 -13.88
C ALA A 201 -2.16 18.04 -12.64
N VAL A 202 -1.15 17.29 -12.19
CA VAL A 202 -1.21 16.46 -10.99
C VAL A 202 -0.38 17.11 -9.90
N GLU A 203 -1.05 17.60 -8.86
CA GLU A 203 -0.40 18.21 -7.70
C GLU A 203 -0.41 17.24 -6.51
N VAL A 204 0.73 17.11 -5.84
CA VAL A 204 0.93 16.18 -4.72
C VAL A 204 1.19 16.91 -3.40
N ASP A 205 1.53 18.20 -3.41
CA ASP A 205 2.03 18.84 -2.20
C ASP A 205 0.93 19.08 -1.15
N LYS A 206 1.32 18.94 0.11
CA LYS A 206 0.43 19.15 1.27
C LYS A 206 -0.20 20.53 1.28
N ASN A 207 0.55 21.54 0.84
CA ASN A 207 0.09 22.93 0.84
C ASN A 207 -1.05 23.13 -0.18
N HIS A 208 -0.91 22.55 -1.39
CA HIS A 208 -1.96 22.59 -2.41
C HIS A 208 -3.22 21.80 -2.01
N LEU A 209 -3.04 20.67 -1.32
CA LEU A 209 -4.15 19.91 -0.70
C LEU A 209 -4.92 20.75 0.32
N ALA A 210 -4.20 21.41 1.25
CA ALA A 210 -4.82 22.26 2.26
C ALA A 210 -5.57 23.45 1.65
N GLN A 211 -4.98 24.11 0.65
CA GLN A 211 -5.61 25.21 -0.10
C GLN A 211 -6.89 24.77 -0.81
N SER A 212 -6.92 23.54 -1.31
CA SER A 212 -8.10 22.95 -1.97
C SER A 212 -9.12 22.37 -0.97
N GLY A 213 -8.87 22.50 0.32
CA GLY A 213 -9.72 21.94 1.38
C GLY A 213 -9.77 20.41 1.38
N VAL A 214 -8.78 19.77 0.75
CA VAL A 214 -8.59 18.32 0.68
C VAL A 214 -7.72 17.89 1.85
N ARG A 215 -8.18 16.89 2.60
CA ARG A 215 -7.43 16.36 3.73
C ARG A 215 -6.20 15.59 3.24
N SER A 216 -5.02 15.92 3.75
CA SER A 216 -3.85 15.08 3.57
C SER A 216 -4.05 13.74 4.30
N VAL A 217 -3.82 12.62 3.61
CA VAL A 217 -3.98 11.29 4.20
C VAL A 217 -2.61 10.64 4.45
N GLY A 218 -2.49 10.01 5.61
CA GLY A 218 -1.43 9.04 5.87
C GLY A 218 -0.01 9.58 5.83
N LEU A 219 0.79 9.05 4.90
CA LEU A 219 2.23 9.34 4.77
C LEU A 219 2.51 10.36 3.65
N GLN A 220 1.55 11.22 3.33
CA GLN A 220 1.72 12.27 2.33
C GLN A 220 3.03 13.04 2.56
N GLY A 221 3.74 13.38 1.48
CA GLY A 221 4.94 14.23 1.50
C GLY A 221 6.15 13.63 2.23
N THR A 222 6.16 12.34 2.52
CA THR A 222 7.33 11.64 3.10
C THR A 222 8.24 11.02 2.06
N GLY A 223 7.86 11.00 0.78
CA GLY A 223 8.61 10.31 -0.30
C GLY A 223 8.43 8.79 -0.30
N VAL A 224 7.66 8.22 0.62
CA VAL A 224 7.54 6.76 0.81
C VAL A 224 6.81 6.08 -0.34
N PHE A 225 5.85 6.76 -0.96
CA PHE A 225 5.13 6.21 -2.12
C PHE A 225 6.05 6.24 -3.35
N GLU A 226 6.74 7.35 -3.55
CA GLU A 226 7.68 7.60 -4.64
C GLU A 226 8.86 6.62 -4.59
N GLU A 227 9.42 6.33 -3.41
CA GLU A 227 10.46 5.31 -3.23
C GLU A 227 9.94 3.91 -3.62
N ALA A 228 8.71 3.56 -3.22
CA ALA A 228 8.10 2.29 -3.59
C ALA A 228 7.85 2.19 -5.11
N GLU A 229 7.47 3.30 -5.75
CA GLU A 229 7.31 3.41 -7.19
C GLU A 229 8.64 3.24 -7.93
N GLN A 230 9.69 3.93 -7.50
CA GLN A 230 11.03 3.81 -8.08
C GLN A 230 11.56 2.37 -8.04
N LEU A 231 11.29 1.62 -6.96
CA LEU A 231 11.68 0.21 -6.86
C LEU A 231 10.85 -0.72 -7.74
N ALA A 232 9.58 -0.37 -7.99
CA ALA A 232 8.70 -1.09 -8.90
C ALA A 232 9.02 -0.84 -10.38
N ARG A 233 9.73 0.25 -10.72
CA ARG A 233 10.11 0.58 -12.10
C ARG A 233 11.07 -0.46 -12.71
N PRO A 234 10.89 -0.80 -14.00
CA PRO A 234 11.88 -1.52 -14.80
C PRO A 234 13.25 -0.81 -14.76
N PRO A 235 14.36 -1.55 -14.84
CA PRO A 235 15.70 -0.96 -14.73
C PRO A 235 15.99 0.12 -15.79
N HIS A 236 15.39 0.04 -16.98
CA HIS A 236 15.55 1.04 -18.04
C HIS A 236 14.75 2.33 -17.78
N GLN A 237 13.69 2.29 -16.95
CA GLN A 237 12.87 3.45 -16.57
C GLN A 237 13.28 4.04 -15.22
N ARG A 238 14.30 3.47 -14.55
CA ARG A 238 14.83 4.07 -13.35
C ARG A 238 15.55 5.34 -13.78
N LEU A 239 15.03 6.48 -13.33
CA LEU A 239 15.78 7.72 -13.36
C LEU A 239 17.12 7.38 -12.72
N ARG A 240 18.20 7.41 -13.52
CA ARG A 240 19.52 7.41 -12.91
C ARG A 240 19.48 8.58 -11.94
N PRO A 241 19.85 8.39 -10.66
CA PRO A 241 20.11 9.56 -9.84
C PRO A 241 21.00 10.45 -10.70
N VAL A 242 20.61 11.71 -10.85
CA VAL A 242 21.44 12.72 -11.48
C VAL A 242 22.67 12.74 -10.59
N SER A 243 23.64 11.88 -10.91
CA SER A 243 24.96 11.97 -10.36
C SER A 243 25.39 13.36 -10.78
N GLU A 244 25.56 14.21 -9.78
CA GLU A 244 26.41 15.39 -9.87
C GLU A 244 27.57 15.05 -10.81
N ASP A 245 27.78 15.93 -11.78
CA ASP A 245 28.71 15.76 -12.88
C ASP A 245 29.95 14.95 -12.48
N PRO A 246 30.39 13.98 -13.30
CA PRO A 246 31.74 13.47 -13.18
C PRO A 246 32.67 14.67 -13.38
N GLN A 247 33.11 15.29 -12.28
CA GLN A 247 34.23 16.20 -12.32
C GLN A 247 35.38 15.45 -12.99
N GLU A 248 35.99 16.19 -13.89
CA GLU A 248 36.96 15.79 -14.88
C GLU A 248 38.05 14.83 -14.38
N PRO A 249 38.61 14.01 -15.27
CA PRO A 249 39.71 13.12 -14.93
C PRO A 249 40.94 13.94 -14.57
N VAL A 250 41.20 14.10 -13.27
CA VAL A 250 42.54 14.49 -12.79
C VAL A 250 43.43 13.26 -12.96
N ALA A 251 44.24 13.30 -14.01
CA ALA A 251 45.33 12.37 -14.24
C ALA A 251 46.33 12.40 -13.07
N ASP A 252 47.01 11.27 -12.90
CA ASP A 252 48.11 11.00 -11.98
C ASP A 252 47.75 10.76 -10.51
N LEU A 253 47.85 9.48 -10.12
CA LEU A 253 48.94 9.02 -9.24
C LEU A 253 48.97 7.48 -9.19
N LYS A 254 50.06 6.94 -9.71
CA LYS A 254 50.53 5.57 -9.46
C LYS A 254 50.72 5.37 -7.96
N SER A 255 50.10 4.36 -7.34
CA SER A 255 50.57 3.77 -6.07
C SER A 255 49.88 2.44 -5.74
N THR A 256 50.68 1.38 -5.77
CA THR A 256 50.78 0.26 -4.82
C THR A 256 49.57 -0.64 -4.53
N SER A 257 49.59 -1.78 -5.23
CA SER A 257 49.42 -3.14 -4.72
C SER A 257 49.30 -3.33 -3.20
N GLY A 258 48.25 -4.04 -2.78
CA GLY A 258 48.24 -4.79 -1.51
C GLY A 258 47.00 -4.62 -0.65
N SER A 259 45.85 -5.15 -1.07
CA SER A 259 44.76 -5.44 -0.12
C SER A 259 43.96 -6.65 -0.56
N LEU A 260 44.32 -7.81 0.02
CA LEU A 260 43.49 -9.01 0.08
C LEU A 260 42.28 -8.71 0.97
N ALA A 261 41.32 -7.99 0.42
CA ALA A 261 40.06 -7.69 1.10
C ALA A 261 39.23 -8.98 1.19
N ASP A 262 39.28 -9.59 2.37
CA ASP A 262 38.21 -10.31 3.08
C ASP A 262 36.89 -10.37 2.29
N THR A 263 36.76 -11.34 1.39
CA THR A 263 35.53 -11.67 0.66
C THR A 263 34.55 -12.32 1.62
N ARG A 264 34.07 -11.56 2.59
CA ARG A 264 32.88 -11.96 3.35
C ARG A 264 31.77 -12.11 2.33
N PRO A 265 31.15 -13.30 2.19
CA PRO A 265 30.02 -13.48 1.31
C PRO A 265 28.91 -12.55 1.81
N HIS A 266 28.76 -11.40 1.14
CA HIS A 266 27.63 -10.53 1.38
C HIS A 266 26.38 -11.39 1.15
N PRO A 267 25.41 -11.38 2.09
CA PRO A 267 24.18 -12.12 1.90
C PRO A 267 23.59 -11.73 0.54
N PRO A 268 23.08 -12.69 -0.25
CA PRO A 268 22.61 -12.44 -1.60
C PRO A 268 21.56 -11.33 -1.53
N GLN A 269 21.94 -10.13 -1.98
CA GLN A 269 20.98 -9.05 -2.05
C GLN A 269 19.85 -9.52 -2.97
N PRO A 270 18.58 -9.31 -2.59
CA PRO A 270 17.48 -9.80 -3.38
C PRO A 270 17.62 -9.25 -4.81
N VAL A 271 17.69 -10.19 -5.76
CA VAL A 271 17.86 -9.89 -7.19
C VAL A 271 16.86 -8.79 -7.57
N PRO A 272 17.26 -7.74 -8.33
CA PRO A 272 16.40 -6.59 -8.64
C PRO A 272 14.98 -6.97 -9.10
N ARG A 273 14.82 -8.12 -9.77
CA ARG A 273 13.53 -8.69 -10.19
C ARG A 273 12.62 -9.08 -9.02
N PHE A 274 13.15 -9.68 -7.96
CA PHE A 274 12.39 -10.08 -6.77
C PHE A 274 11.81 -8.85 -6.09
N LEU A 275 12.65 -7.87 -5.78
CA LEU A 275 12.21 -6.62 -5.14
C LEU A 275 11.17 -5.92 -6.01
N ARG A 276 11.48 -5.71 -7.30
CA ARG A 276 10.57 -5.07 -8.25
C ARG A 276 9.20 -5.72 -8.22
N ARG A 277 9.11 -7.05 -8.39
CA ARG A 277 7.82 -7.76 -8.38
C ARG A 277 7.07 -7.58 -7.06
N ARG A 278 7.77 -7.57 -5.92
CA ARG A 278 7.13 -7.37 -4.61
C ARG A 278 6.60 -5.95 -4.43
N PHE A 279 7.35 -4.95 -4.89
CA PHE A 279 6.91 -3.55 -4.88
C PHE A 279 5.77 -3.28 -5.88
N GLN A 280 5.78 -3.88 -7.07
CA GLN A 280 4.65 -3.83 -8.01
C GLN A 280 3.37 -4.41 -7.38
N LEU A 281 3.48 -5.58 -6.73
CA LEU A 281 2.35 -6.18 -6.00
C LEU A 281 1.92 -5.35 -4.78
N LEU A 282 2.83 -4.59 -4.17
CA LEU A 282 2.51 -3.67 -3.08
C LEU A 282 1.76 -2.44 -3.58
N LEU A 283 2.21 -1.85 -4.70
CA LEU A 283 1.53 -0.74 -5.37
C LEU A 283 0.13 -1.15 -5.83
N GLY A 284 -0.06 -2.41 -6.27
CA GLY A 284 -1.38 -2.99 -6.53
C GLY A 284 -2.24 -3.19 -5.27
N ARG A 285 -1.77 -2.81 -4.08
CA ARG A 285 -2.54 -2.80 -2.82
C ARG A 285 -2.51 -1.41 -2.16
N MET A 286 -2.01 -0.40 -2.86
CA MET A 286 -1.85 0.97 -2.40
C MET A 286 -2.65 1.90 -3.31
N PRO A 287 -3.96 2.07 -3.06
CA PRO A 287 -4.77 3.01 -3.82
C PRO A 287 -4.23 4.43 -3.64
N VAL A 288 -4.25 5.18 -4.74
CA VAL A 288 -4.02 6.63 -4.76
C VAL A 288 -5.38 7.30 -4.81
N LEU A 289 -5.62 8.24 -3.91
CA LEU A 289 -6.87 8.99 -3.86
C LEU A 289 -6.70 10.29 -4.66
N SER A 290 -7.36 10.40 -5.81
CA SER A 290 -7.30 11.57 -6.68
C SER A 290 -8.52 12.47 -6.44
N TYR A 291 -8.32 13.73 -6.06
CA TYR A 291 -9.38 14.72 -6.01
C TYR A 291 -9.47 15.44 -7.36
N LEU A 292 -10.55 15.20 -8.08
CA LEU A 292 -10.81 15.85 -9.35
C LEU A 292 -11.44 17.22 -9.09
N LYS A 293 -10.68 18.28 -9.34
CA LYS A 293 -11.16 19.66 -9.23
C LYS A 293 -12.03 19.99 -10.44
N ASN A 294 -13.24 20.52 -10.21
CA ASN A 294 -14.05 21.01 -11.30
C ASN A 294 -13.56 22.40 -11.72
N PRO A 295 -13.48 22.70 -13.03
CA PRO A 295 -12.97 23.99 -13.52
C PRO A 295 -13.85 25.16 -13.06
N ASN A 296 -15.15 24.92 -12.87
CA ASN A 296 -16.12 25.93 -12.45
C ASN A 296 -16.23 26.07 -10.92
N SER A 297 -15.34 25.42 -10.16
CA SER A 297 -15.35 25.51 -8.69
C SER A 297 -14.73 26.83 -8.24
N THR A 298 -15.54 27.68 -7.61
CA THR A 298 -15.01 28.83 -6.88
C THR A 298 -14.29 28.33 -5.62
N PRO A 299 -13.24 29.03 -5.14
CA PRO A 299 -12.47 28.60 -3.96
C PRO A 299 -13.33 28.43 -2.70
N THR A 300 -14.51 29.06 -2.65
CA THR A 300 -15.45 28.98 -1.54
C THR A 300 -16.38 27.77 -1.59
N LYS A 301 -16.60 27.17 -2.77
CA LYS A 301 -17.46 25.98 -2.92
C LYS A 301 -16.60 24.78 -3.24
N LYS A 302 -16.47 23.86 -2.29
CA LYS A 302 -15.83 22.54 -2.47
C LYS A 302 -16.64 21.69 -3.46
N SER A 303 -16.48 21.93 -4.75
CA SER A 303 -17.12 21.13 -5.81
C SER A 303 -16.07 20.33 -6.56
N GLY A 304 -15.71 19.18 -5.97
CA GLY A 304 -14.88 18.19 -6.64
C GLY A 304 -15.35 16.78 -6.29
N LYS A 305 -14.78 15.80 -6.99
CA LYS A 305 -15.11 14.39 -6.79
C LYS A 305 -13.84 13.61 -6.52
N TYR A 306 -13.88 12.72 -5.53
CA TYR A 306 -12.80 11.77 -5.31
C TYR A 306 -12.91 10.59 -6.27
N GLU A 307 -11.78 10.26 -6.88
CA GLU A 307 -11.54 9.07 -7.67
C GLU A 307 -10.42 8.26 -7.04
N VAL A 308 -10.40 6.96 -7.29
CA VAL A 308 -9.35 6.07 -6.80
C VAL A 308 -8.62 5.52 -8.02
N THR A 309 -7.32 5.74 -8.06
CA THR A 309 -6.44 5.22 -9.11
C THR A 309 -5.35 4.33 -8.50
N LEU A 310 -4.62 3.63 -9.35
CA LEU A 310 -3.43 2.88 -8.97
C LEU A 310 -2.21 3.47 -9.69
N SER A 311 -1.02 3.19 -9.15
CA SER A 311 0.22 3.50 -9.85
C SER A 311 0.27 2.75 -11.19
N PRO A 312 0.80 3.38 -12.27
CA PRO A 312 1.00 2.70 -13.55
C PRO A 312 1.97 1.51 -13.45
N HIS A 313 2.80 1.48 -12.41
CA HIS A 313 3.73 0.38 -12.14
C HIS A 313 3.16 -0.67 -11.17
N SER A 314 1.86 -0.63 -10.90
CA SER A 314 1.22 -1.60 -10.04
C SER A 314 0.98 -2.95 -10.76
N ASN A 315 0.88 -4.02 -9.98
CA ASN A 315 0.42 -5.32 -10.46
C ASN A 315 -0.76 -5.74 -9.57
N HIS A 316 -1.97 -5.37 -10.00
CA HIS A 316 -3.20 -5.64 -9.25
C HIS A 316 -3.79 -7.01 -9.63
N PRO A 317 -4.10 -7.92 -8.68
CA PRO A 317 -4.60 -9.25 -9.00
C PRO A 317 -5.93 -9.28 -9.78
N SER A 318 -6.77 -8.25 -9.61
CA SER A 318 -8.05 -8.14 -10.34
C SER A 318 -7.90 -7.52 -11.72
N GLU A 319 -6.79 -6.84 -11.99
CA GLU A 319 -6.44 -6.46 -13.35
C GLU A 319 -5.91 -7.74 -14.00
N ARG A 320 -6.86 -8.54 -14.51
CA ARG A 320 -6.52 -9.48 -15.58
C ARG A 320 -6.04 -8.57 -16.70
N PHE A 321 -4.72 -8.38 -16.81
CA PHE A 321 -4.13 -7.55 -17.85
C PHE A 321 -4.81 -7.92 -19.16
N PRO A 322 -5.51 -6.99 -19.83
CA PRO A 322 -5.87 -7.20 -21.23
C PRO A 322 -4.53 -7.17 -21.96
N GLU A 323 -3.94 -8.35 -22.17
CA GLU A 323 -2.66 -8.63 -22.83
C GLU A 323 -1.87 -7.38 -23.22
N THR A 324 -1.41 -6.62 -22.23
CA THR A 324 -0.63 -5.42 -22.50
C THR A 324 0.77 -5.97 -22.62
N PHE A 325 1.03 -6.57 -23.79
CA PHE A 325 2.36 -6.99 -24.16
C PHE A 325 3.25 -5.77 -23.93
N PRO A 326 4.35 -5.91 -23.18
CA PRO A 326 5.26 -4.81 -22.99
C PRO A 326 5.64 -4.28 -24.37
N GLU A 327 5.48 -2.96 -24.56
CA GLU A 327 5.86 -2.31 -25.81
C GLU A 327 7.29 -2.75 -26.15
N VAL A 328 7.45 -3.36 -27.32
CA VAL A 328 8.67 -4.10 -27.64
C VAL A 328 9.79 -3.10 -27.88
N ASP A 329 10.59 -2.86 -26.85
CA ASP A 329 11.74 -1.96 -26.95
C ASP A 329 12.77 -2.47 -27.97
N SER A 330 13.56 -1.56 -28.54
CA SER A 330 14.69 -1.81 -29.44
C SER A 330 15.61 -2.95 -28.98
N ALA A 331 15.90 -3.03 -27.68
CA ALA A 331 16.70 -4.11 -27.09
C ALA A 331 15.98 -5.47 -27.14
N SER A 332 14.66 -5.48 -26.95
CA SER A 332 13.84 -6.69 -27.06
C SER A 332 13.74 -7.15 -28.51
N LEU A 333 13.59 -6.23 -29.46
CA LEU A 333 13.66 -6.51 -30.89
C LEU A 333 15.01 -7.09 -31.29
N ALA A 334 16.12 -6.53 -30.76
CA ALA A 334 17.46 -7.06 -31.03
C ALA A 334 17.63 -8.50 -30.52
N TRP A 335 17.11 -8.81 -29.34
CA TRP A 335 17.14 -10.17 -28.79
C TRP A 335 16.31 -11.16 -29.62
N ILE A 336 15.10 -10.75 -30.04
CA ILE A 336 14.23 -11.57 -30.91
C ILE A 336 14.95 -11.88 -32.23
N ARG A 337 15.53 -10.88 -32.90
CA ARG A 337 16.32 -11.07 -34.13
C ARG A 337 17.51 -12.00 -33.93
N GLN A 338 18.21 -11.89 -32.79
CA GLN A 338 19.36 -12.75 -32.51
C GLN A 338 18.94 -14.21 -32.28
N ALA A 339 17.79 -14.43 -31.64
CA ALA A 339 17.21 -15.77 -31.47
C ALA A 339 16.75 -16.37 -32.80
N GLU A 340 16.17 -15.57 -33.70
CA GLU A 340 15.81 -15.99 -35.06
C GLU A 340 17.03 -16.47 -35.85
N ILE A 341 18.12 -15.68 -35.83
CA ILE A 341 19.40 -16.05 -36.48
C ILE A 341 19.94 -17.37 -35.92
N HIS A 342 19.86 -17.58 -34.60
CA HIS A 342 20.31 -18.82 -33.98
C HIS A 342 19.48 -20.02 -34.43
N ASN A 343 18.15 -19.89 -34.43
CA ASN A 343 17.24 -20.94 -34.89
C ASN A 343 17.44 -21.30 -36.37
N GLU A 344 17.73 -20.32 -37.22
CA GLU A 344 18.05 -20.57 -38.64
C GLU A 344 19.35 -21.36 -38.80
N ARG A 345 20.38 -21.04 -38.01
CA ARG A 345 21.65 -21.78 -38.00
C ARG A 345 21.46 -23.22 -37.54
N GLU A 346 20.70 -23.46 -36.48
CA GLU A 346 20.39 -24.82 -35.99
C GLU A 346 19.62 -25.64 -37.03
N LYS A 347 18.59 -25.04 -37.66
CA LYS A 347 17.83 -25.68 -38.74
C LYS A 347 18.73 -26.02 -39.94
N GLY A 348 19.67 -25.15 -40.30
CA GLY A 348 20.66 -25.39 -41.35
C GLY A 348 21.62 -26.53 -41.03
N ALA A 349 22.12 -26.59 -39.79
CA ALA A 349 22.99 -27.66 -39.32
C ALA A 349 22.29 -29.03 -39.32
N ALA A 350 21.03 -29.08 -38.85
CA ALA A 350 20.22 -30.30 -38.84
C ALA A 350 19.93 -30.83 -40.25
N LYS A 351 19.71 -29.95 -41.24
CA LYS A 351 19.54 -30.36 -42.65
C LYS A 351 20.83 -30.95 -43.23
N LYS A 352 22.00 -30.36 -42.94
CA LYS A 352 23.30 -30.89 -43.40
C LYS A 352 23.62 -32.26 -42.79
N GLN A 353 23.23 -32.51 -41.55
CA GLN A 353 23.39 -33.83 -40.92
C GLN A 353 22.48 -34.90 -41.52
N ARG A 354 21.31 -34.54 -42.07
CA ARG A 354 20.41 -35.50 -42.74
C ARG A 354 20.82 -35.87 -44.18
N GLN A 355 21.71 -35.08 -44.80
CA GLN A 355 22.20 -35.31 -46.16
C GLN A 355 23.54 -36.05 -46.22
N ARG A 356 24.16 -36.26 -45.06
CA ARG A 356 25.31 -37.16 -44.87
C ARG A 356 24.79 -38.48 -44.34
#